data_AF-A0A6G0UFI2-F1
#
_entry.id   AF-A0A6G0UFI2-F1
#
_cell.length_a   1.000
_cell.length_b   1.000
_cell.length_c   1.000
_cell.angle_alpha   90.00
_cell.angle_beta   90.00
_cell.angle_gamma   90.00
#
_symmetry.space_group_name_H-M   'P 1'
#
loop_
_entity.id
_entity.type
_entity.pdbx_description
1 polymer ?
#
loop_
_entity_poly.entity_id
_entity_poly.type
_entity_poly.pdbx_seq_one_letter_code
_entity_poly.pdbx_strand_id
1 'polypeptide(L)'
;MYSVDMSSLSNEWDAVREEARFLGSSIDTKLHVLNKYTSSGNRYNVGDSSVNRSRRAAFLQDAREVEDLLRQLEEVNRKLEAIVYNKAGGSSNEHTLRRYHDVLKDYNHEFHRVRELVEKQMEREDLLYGGTSASENEPFLSSRNRSGDVLLAEHEHITNSERMIDEQISLAMGVKENIHHQQRRIAGAMHQLQITLKKYPAINNLMQKIRMKKRKDTVILAAVISTCLIFLFLYSVR
;
A
#
# COMPACT_ATOMS: atom_id res chain seq x y z
N MET A 1 -25.14 2.39 -34.02
CA MET A 1 -24.62 3.63 -33.41
C MET A 1 -24.19 3.44 -31.95
N TYR A 2 -24.92 2.70 -31.11
CA TYR A 2 -24.56 2.46 -29.69
C TYR A 2 -23.24 1.71 -29.40
N SER A 3 -22.70 0.94 -30.35
CA SER A 3 -21.48 0.14 -30.09
C SER A 3 -20.17 0.93 -30.15
N VAL A 4 -20.17 2.10 -30.80
CA VAL A 4 -18.97 2.95 -30.93
C VAL A 4 -18.72 3.72 -29.64
N ASP A 5 -19.77 4.30 -29.04
CA ASP A 5 -19.69 5.00 -27.75
C ASP A 5 -19.23 4.08 -26.60
N MET A 6 -19.64 2.81 -26.59
CA MET A 6 -19.24 1.88 -25.54
C MET A 6 -17.73 1.54 -25.59
N SER A 7 -17.15 1.55 -26.79
CA SER A 7 -15.73 1.29 -27.03
C SER A 7 -14.82 2.50 -26.79
N SER A 8 -15.29 3.71 -27.10
CA SER A 8 -14.58 4.96 -26.75
C SER A 8 -14.56 5.16 -25.23
N LEU A 9 -15.69 4.94 -24.55
CA LEU A 9 -15.78 4.99 -23.08
C LEU A 9 -14.93 3.93 -22.37
N SER A 10 -14.72 2.75 -22.96
CA SER A 10 -13.77 1.77 -22.39
C SER A 10 -12.31 2.20 -22.58
N ASN A 11 -11.98 2.78 -23.73
CA ASN A 11 -10.62 3.27 -24.00
C ASN A 11 -10.27 4.49 -23.13
N GLU A 12 -11.20 5.41 -22.93
CA GLU A 12 -11.03 6.54 -21.99
C GLU A 12 -10.85 6.04 -20.56
N TRP A 13 -11.66 5.08 -20.13
CA TRP A 13 -11.54 4.47 -18.80
C TRP A 13 -10.20 3.76 -18.56
N ASP A 14 -9.65 3.11 -19.60
CA ASP A 14 -8.35 2.45 -19.50
C ASP A 14 -7.19 3.46 -19.56
N ALA A 15 -7.29 4.53 -20.35
CA ALA A 15 -6.31 5.62 -20.38
C ALA A 15 -6.21 6.35 -19.04
N VAL A 16 -7.35 6.67 -18.41
CA VAL A 16 -7.38 7.35 -17.09
C VAL A 16 -6.85 6.41 -15.99
N ARG A 17 -7.04 5.09 -16.11
CA ARG A 17 -6.43 4.10 -15.19
C ARG A 17 -4.93 3.99 -15.36
N GLU A 18 -4.41 4.13 -16.58
CA GLU A 18 -2.97 4.15 -16.85
C GLU A 18 -2.32 5.42 -16.28
N GLU A 19 -2.97 6.57 -16.45
CA GLU A 19 -2.57 7.85 -15.85
C GLU A 19 -2.56 7.78 -14.31
N ALA A 20 -3.60 7.22 -13.70
CA ALA A 20 -3.66 7.03 -12.24
C ALA A 20 -2.53 6.13 -11.72
N ARG A 21 -2.15 5.08 -12.46
CA ARG A 21 -1.02 4.19 -12.09
C ARG A 21 0.32 4.89 -12.20
N PHE A 22 0.50 5.70 -13.25
CA PHE A 22 1.72 6.47 -13.45
C PHE A 22 1.90 7.51 -12.33
N LEU A 23 0.84 8.28 -12.03
CA LEU A 23 0.82 9.23 -10.92
C LEU A 23 1.06 8.53 -9.58
N GLY A 24 0.40 7.39 -9.33
CA GLY A 24 0.61 6.59 -8.12
C GLY A 24 2.06 6.12 -7.96
N SER A 25 2.70 5.62 -9.02
CA SER A 25 4.12 5.22 -8.99
C SER A 25 5.06 6.42 -8.76
N SER A 26 4.72 7.59 -9.30
CA SER A 26 5.50 8.81 -9.08
C SER A 26 5.35 9.31 -7.64
N ILE A 27 4.16 9.21 -7.04
CA ILE A 27 3.92 9.55 -5.64
C ILE A 27 4.69 8.59 -4.73
N ASP A 28 4.69 7.28 -5.00
CA ASP A 28 5.38 6.29 -4.19
C ASP A 28 6.91 6.50 -4.18
N THR A 29 7.51 6.75 -5.33
CA THR A 29 8.95 7.06 -5.43
C THR A 29 9.32 8.34 -4.68
N LYS A 30 8.51 9.40 -4.80
CA LYS A 30 8.74 10.67 -4.07
C LYS A 30 8.47 10.55 -2.57
N LEU A 31 7.44 9.83 -2.15
CA LEU A 31 7.20 9.51 -0.72
C LEU A 31 8.35 8.71 -0.14
N HIS A 32 8.93 7.78 -0.90
CA HIS A 32 10.12 7.05 -0.46
C HIS A 32 11.34 7.97 -0.28
N VAL A 33 11.53 8.95 -1.17
CA VAL A 33 12.57 9.98 -1.02
C VAL A 33 12.28 10.88 0.19
N LEU A 34 11.04 11.31 0.39
CA LEU A 34 10.61 12.07 1.57
C LEU A 34 10.88 11.31 2.88
N ASN A 35 10.58 10.02 2.91
CA ASN A 35 10.83 9.16 4.07
C ASN A 35 12.33 8.85 4.30
N LYS A 36 13.20 9.11 3.31
CA LYS A 36 14.65 9.11 3.54
C LYS A 36 15.10 10.36 4.30
N TYR A 37 14.45 11.51 4.10
CA TYR A 37 14.78 12.72 4.87
C TYR A 37 14.40 12.59 6.34
N THR A 38 13.29 11.91 6.64
CA THR A 38 12.90 11.57 8.03
C THR A 38 13.86 10.55 8.65
N SER A 39 14.16 9.45 7.94
CA SER A 39 15.00 8.35 8.46
C SER A 39 16.48 8.71 8.60
N SER A 40 16.96 9.65 7.78
CA SER A 40 18.35 10.13 7.82
C SER A 40 18.60 11.18 8.89
N GLY A 41 17.54 11.76 9.48
CA GLY A 41 17.63 12.76 10.56
C GLY A 41 18.23 12.21 11.86
N ASN A 42 18.21 10.88 12.05
CA ASN A 42 18.67 10.26 13.28
C ASN A 42 20.17 9.87 13.30
N ARG A 43 20.94 10.13 12.22
CA ARG A 43 22.31 9.62 12.07
C ARG A 43 23.44 10.64 11.87
N TYR A 44 23.20 11.93 11.66
CA TYR A 44 24.29 12.82 11.25
C TYR A 44 24.31 14.21 11.91
N ASN A 45 25.40 14.42 12.66
CA ASN A 45 26.19 15.64 12.86
C ASN A 45 25.48 16.90 13.40
N VAL A 46 25.70 17.11 14.70
CA VAL A 46 25.50 18.34 15.50
C VAL A 46 26.36 19.53 15.02
N GLY A 47 26.90 19.51 13.79
CA GLY A 47 28.02 20.38 13.39
C GLY A 47 27.76 21.48 12.36
N ASP A 48 26.68 21.47 11.58
CA ASP A 48 26.51 22.45 10.49
C ASP A 48 25.05 22.87 10.25
N SER A 49 24.69 24.03 10.82
CA SER A 49 23.35 24.64 10.71
C SER A 49 22.99 25.11 9.29
N SER A 50 23.96 25.22 8.38
CA SER A 50 23.74 25.65 6.99
C SER A 50 23.27 24.50 6.07
N VAL A 51 23.83 23.30 6.31
CA VAL A 51 23.48 22.06 5.59
C VAL A 51 22.07 21.60 5.97
N ASN A 52 21.69 21.73 7.25
CA ASN A 52 20.34 21.39 7.72
C ASN A 52 19.27 22.34 7.16
N ARG A 53 19.54 23.64 7.05
CA ARG A 53 18.64 24.61 6.41
C ARG A 53 18.43 24.33 4.92
N SER A 54 19.48 23.95 4.20
CA SER A 54 19.40 23.60 2.78
C SER A 54 18.62 22.30 2.56
N ARG A 55 18.83 21.29 3.41
CA ARG A 55 18.06 20.03 3.40
C ARG A 55 16.58 20.27 3.74
N ARG A 56 16.28 21.18 4.66
CA ARG A 56 14.93 21.61 5.01
C ARG A 56 14.20 22.26 3.83
N ALA A 57 14.89 23.13 3.08
CA ALA A 57 14.31 23.75 1.89
C ALA A 57 14.00 22.71 0.79
N ALA A 58 14.91 21.75 0.58
CA ALA A 58 14.70 20.65 -0.36
C ALA A 58 13.50 19.76 0.04
N PHE A 59 13.38 19.41 1.32
CA PHE A 59 12.22 18.66 1.83
C PHE A 59 10.89 19.40 1.58
N LEU A 60 10.84 20.71 1.86
CA LEU A 60 9.63 21.50 1.66
C LEU A 60 9.25 21.61 0.17
N GLN A 61 10.24 21.65 -0.72
CA GLN A 61 10.01 21.60 -2.16
C GLN A 61 9.42 20.25 -2.57
N ASP A 62 10.05 19.14 -2.16
CA ASP A 62 9.58 17.78 -2.48
C ASP A 62 8.17 17.53 -1.91
N ALA A 63 7.87 18.08 -0.73
CA ALA A 63 6.55 17.98 -0.13
C ALA A 63 5.46 18.70 -0.96
N ARG A 64 5.77 19.89 -1.51
CA ARG A 64 4.86 20.62 -2.40
C ARG A 64 4.63 19.85 -3.71
N GLU A 65 5.68 19.26 -4.26
CA GLU A 65 5.55 18.45 -5.48
C GLU A 65 4.67 17.21 -5.26
N VAL A 66 4.75 16.57 -4.08
CA VAL A 66 3.84 15.47 -3.73
C VAL A 66 2.41 15.95 -3.53
N GLU A 67 2.21 17.12 -2.93
CA GLU A 67 0.88 17.74 -2.79
C GLU A 67 0.23 18.03 -4.16
N ASP A 68 1.00 18.54 -5.11
CA ASP A 68 0.54 18.77 -6.49
C ASP A 68 0.18 17.46 -7.21
N LEU A 69 0.99 16.41 -7.03
CA LEU A 69 0.70 15.08 -7.60
C LEU A 69 -0.53 14.44 -6.96
N LEU A 70 -0.73 14.61 -5.66
CA LEU A 70 -1.94 14.14 -4.96
C LEU A 70 -3.18 14.87 -5.49
N ARG A 71 -3.09 16.16 -5.75
CA ARG A 71 -4.19 16.96 -6.33
C ARG A 71 -4.53 16.50 -7.76
N GLN A 72 -3.52 16.17 -8.57
CA GLN A 72 -3.71 15.58 -9.89
C GLN A 72 -4.36 14.20 -9.80
N LEU A 73 -3.93 13.35 -8.87
CA LEU A 73 -4.54 12.04 -8.65
C LEU A 73 -6.02 12.16 -8.20
N GLU A 74 -6.34 13.16 -7.38
CA GLU A 74 -7.71 13.45 -6.98
C GLU A 74 -8.57 13.90 -8.17
N GLU A 75 -8.02 14.71 -9.07
CA GLU A 75 -8.71 15.11 -10.31
C GLU A 75 -8.95 13.91 -11.24
N VAL A 76 -7.95 13.04 -11.40
CA VAL A 76 -8.07 11.79 -12.15
C VAL A 76 -9.13 10.87 -11.51
N ASN A 77 -9.21 10.81 -10.18
CA ASN A 77 -10.23 10.03 -9.48
C ASN A 77 -11.64 10.63 -9.69
N ARG A 78 -11.80 11.95 -9.69
CA ARG A 78 -13.07 12.64 -10.04
C ARG A 78 -13.47 12.39 -11.50
N LYS A 79 -12.51 12.37 -12.43
CA LYS A 79 -12.75 12.00 -13.85
C LYS A 79 -13.21 10.53 -13.96
N LEU A 80 -12.59 9.63 -13.20
CA LEU A 80 -13.02 8.23 -13.09
C LEU A 80 -14.47 8.16 -12.59
N GLU A 81 -14.80 8.88 -11.51
CA GLU A 81 -16.14 8.87 -10.93
C GLU A 81 -17.22 9.34 -11.92
N ALA A 82 -16.94 10.39 -12.69
CA ALA A 82 -17.82 10.87 -13.75
C ALA A 82 -18.06 9.81 -14.87
N ILE A 83 -17.03 9.05 -15.23
CA ILE A 83 -17.13 7.97 -16.22
C ILE A 83 -17.95 6.79 -15.68
N VAL A 84 -17.76 6.41 -14.40
CA VAL A 84 -18.58 5.35 -13.76
C VAL A 84 -20.05 5.77 -13.66
N TYR A 85 -20.32 7.03 -13.32
CA TYR A 85 -21.69 7.54 -13.21
C TYR A 85 -22.42 7.52 -14.56
N ASN A 86 -21.73 7.92 -15.65
CA ASN A 86 -22.29 7.87 -17.00
C ASN A 86 -22.45 6.44 -17.53
N LYS A 87 -21.65 5.49 -17.04
CA LYS A 87 -21.69 4.08 -17.44
C LYS A 87 -22.52 3.28 -16.42
N ALA A 88 -23.85 3.36 -16.52
CA ALA A 88 -24.81 2.70 -15.65
C ALA A 88 -24.32 1.33 -15.07
N GLY A 89 -23.81 1.37 -13.85
CA GLY A 89 -23.74 0.28 -12.88
C GLY A 89 -23.20 -1.08 -13.35
N GLY A 90 -21.91 -1.18 -13.67
CA GLY A 90 -21.19 -2.46 -13.65
C GLY A 90 -20.49 -2.65 -12.31
N SER A 91 -20.91 -3.65 -11.52
CA SER A 91 -20.39 -3.93 -10.15
C SER A 91 -18.86 -4.00 -10.06
N SER A 92 -18.17 -4.44 -11.11
CA SER A 92 -16.69 -4.50 -11.17
C SER A 92 -16.02 -3.12 -11.24
N ASN A 93 -16.66 -2.11 -11.84
CA ASN A 93 -16.11 -0.76 -11.96
C ASN A 93 -16.25 0.01 -10.64
N GLU A 94 -17.35 -0.21 -9.91
CA GLU A 94 -17.59 0.37 -8.59
C GLU A 94 -16.57 -0.12 -7.56
N HIS A 95 -16.26 -1.42 -7.55
CA HIS A 95 -15.19 -1.97 -6.71
C HIS A 95 -13.81 -1.40 -7.06
N THR A 96 -13.55 -1.17 -8.35
CA THR A 96 -12.28 -0.59 -8.80
C THR A 96 -12.16 0.87 -8.37
N LEU A 97 -13.23 1.66 -8.51
CA LEU A 97 -13.31 3.05 -8.06
C LEU A 97 -13.07 3.16 -6.56
N ARG A 98 -13.74 2.30 -5.77
CA ARG A 98 -13.57 2.27 -4.31
C ARG A 98 -12.11 2.01 -3.91
N ARG A 99 -11.44 1.09 -4.61
CA ARG A 99 -10.02 0.82 -4.40
C ARG A 99 -9.14 2.03 -4.72
N TYR A 100 -9.42 2.79 -5.78
CA TYR A 100 -8.66 4.01 -6.08
C TYR A 100 -8.86 5.09 -5.02
N HIS A 101 -10.08 5.23 -4.48
CA HIS A 101 -10.36 6.12 -3.37
C HIS A 101 -9.63 5.71 -2.09
N ASP A 102 -9.61 4.42 -1.76
CA ASP A 102 -8.87 3.88 -0.61
C ASP A 102 -7.36 4.14 -0.74
N VAL A 103 -6.78 3.88 -1.92
CA VAL A 103 -5.36 4.14 -2.22
C VAL A 103 -5.02 5.64 -2.11
N LEU A 104 -5.89 6.53 -2.62
CA LEU A 104 -5.68 7.99 -2.51
C LEU A 104 -5.75 8.46 -1.05
N LYS A 105 -6.64 7.88 -0.25
CA LYS A 105 -6.74 8.17 1.19
C LYS A 105 -5.50 7.71 1.93
N ASP A 106 -4.99 6.52 1.61
CA ASP A 106 -3.76 5.99 2.19
C ASP A 106 -2.55 6.88 1.85
N TYR A 107 -2.43 7.34 0.59
CA TYR A 107 -1.36 8.27 0.20
C TYR A 107 -1.45 9.62 0.91
N ASN A 108 -2.65 10.18 1.09
CA ASN A 108 -2.82 11.40 1.89
C ASN A 108 -2.41 11.18 3.35
N HIS A 109 -2.81 10.06 3.94
CA HIS A 109 -2.48 9.76 5.33
C HIS A 109 -0.97 9.60 5.52
N GLU A 110 -0.29 8.87 4.63
CA GLU A 110 1.16 8.70 4.67
C GLU A 110 1.89 10.02 4.43
N PHE A 111 1.42 10.88 3.51
CA PHE A 111 1.98 12.22 3.32
C PHE A 111 1.88 13.09 4.58
N HIS A 112 0.69 13.15 5.20
CA HIS A 112 0.49 13.90 6.44
C HIS A 112 1.37 13.37 7.56
N ARG A 113 1.47 12.05 7.71
CA ARG A 113 2.33 11.40 8.70
C ARG A 113 3.81 11.77 8.52
N VAL A 114 4.31 11.73 7.28
CA VAL A 114 5.69 12.10 6.96
C VAL A 114 5.94 13.58 7.24
N ARG A 115 4.99 14.45 6.91
CA ARG A 115 5.06 15.89 7.18
C ARG A 115 5.11 16.18 8.69
N GLU A 116 4.23 15.58 9.48
CA GLU A 116 4.23 15.72 10.95
C GLU A 116 5.54 15.22 11.56
N LEU A 117 6.09 14.12 11.04
CA LEU A 117 7.35 13.58 11.52
C LEU A 117 8.51 14.54 11.26
N VAL A 118 8.55 15.18 10.08
CA VAL A 118 9.56 16.19 9.79
C VAL A 118 9.36 17.45 10.63
N GLU A 119 8.13 17.91 10.84
CA GLU A 119 7.84 19.06 11.69
C GLU A 119 8.30 18.83 13.13
N LYS A 120 8.04 17.65 13.69
CA LYS A 120 8.56 17.27 15.02
C LYS A 120 10.08 17.19 15.06
N GLN A 121 10.70 16.67 13.99
CA GLN A 121 12.16 16.62 13.89
C GLN A 121 12.76 18.03 13.80
N MET A 122 12.11 18.93 13.07
CA MET A 122 12.50 20.34 12.98
C MET A 122 12.37 21.06 14.31
N GLU A 123 11.27 20.88 15.03
CA GLU A 123 11.05 21.46 16.35
C GLU A 123 12.12 20.97 17.33
N ARG A 124 12.44 19.67 17.28
CA ARG A 124 13.55 19.10 18.05
C ARG A 124 14.90 19.72 17.66
N GLU A 125 15.18 19.93 16.38
CA GLU A 125 16.42 20.57 15.93
C GLU A 125 16.50 22.04 16.37
N ASP A 126 15.40 22.79 16.33
CA ASP A 126 15.33 24.18 16.77
C ASP A 126 15.56 24.32 18.28
N LEU A 127 14.97 23.42 19.07
CA LEU A 127 15.20 23.33 20.51
C LEU A 127 16.66 22.97 20.86
N LEU A 128 17.30 22.09 20.08
CA LEU A 128 18.71 21.69 20.28
C LEU A 128 19.70 22.79 19.88
N TYR A 129 19.42 23.56 18.81
CA TYR A 129 20.26 24.69 18.40
C TYR A 129 20.04 25.96 19.24
N GLY A 130 18.84 26.14 19.78
CA GLY A 130 18.53 27.22 20.72
C GLY A 130 19.33 27.15 22.03
N GLY A 131 19.72 25.94 22.47
CA GLY A 131 20.56 25.75 23.66
C GLY A 131 22.06 26.01 23.43
N THR A 132 22.58 25.75 22.22
CA THR A 132 24.02 25.85 21.93
C THR A 132 24.46 27.26 21.52
N SER A 133 23.58 28.04 20.88
CA SER A 133 23.87 29.42 20.45
C SER A 133 23.90 30.44 21.59
N ALA A 134 23.41 30.11 22.79
CA ALA A 134 23.53 30.95 23.98
C ALA A 134 24.93 30.86 24.65
N SER A 135 25.77 29.88 24.26
CA SER A 135 27.04 29.60 24.94
C SER A 135 28.26 30.27 24.29
N GLU A 136 28.17 30.78 23.06
CA GLU A 136 29.34 31.29 22.31
C GLU A 136 29.76 32.73 22.66
N ASN A 137 29.03 33.45 23.53
CA ASN A 137 29.30 34.86 23.85
C ASN A 137 29.95 35.14 25.23
N GLU A 138 30.44 34.14 25.96
CA GLU A 138 31.10 34.37 27.26
C GLU A 138 32.63 34.10 27.20
N PRO A 139 33.49 35.13 27.37
CA PRO A 139 34.92 34.98 27.23
C PRO A 139 35.59 34.26 28.42
N PHE A 140 36.17 33.11 28.13
CA PHE A 140 37.47 32.63 28.63
C PHE A 140 37.74 32.45 30.14
N LEU A 141 36.74 32.46 31.03
CA LEU A 141 36.93 32.12 32.45
C LEU A 141 36.32 30.76 32.89
N SER A 142 35.56 30.08 32.02
CA SER A 142 34.74 28.92 32.41
C SER A 142 35.34 27.53 32.14
N SER A 143 36.65 27.40 31.87
CA SER A 143 37.28 26.10 31.54
C SER A 143 37.13 25.03 32.63
N ARG A 144 36.85 25.41 33.89
CA ARG A 144 36.65 24.47 35.00
C ARG A 144 35.18 24.07 35.22
N ASN A 145 34.23 24.88 34.75
CA ASN A 145 32.80 24.55 34.77
C ASN A 145 32.36 23.77 33.52
N ARG A 146 33.13 23.88 32.42
CA ARG A 146 32.88 23.15 31.16
C ARG A 146 32.82 21.63 31.35
N SER A 147 33.67 21.06 32.21
CA SER A 147 33.63 19.62 32.50
C SER A 147 32.37 19.21 33.27
N GLY A 148 31.88 20.06 34.19
CA GLY A 148 30.65 19.79 34.92
C GLY A 148 29.41 19.88 34.02
N ASP A 149 29.37 20.89 33.15
CA ASP A 149 28.27 21.11 32.21
C ASP A 149 28.21 20.01 31.13
N VAL A 150 29.36 19.56 30.65
CA VAL A 150 29.46 18.43 29.71
C VAL A 150 28.98 17.13 30.36
N LEU A 151 29.33 16.89 31.63
CA LEU A 151 28.84 15.71 32.37
C LEU A 151 27.34 15.77 32.64
N LEU A 152 26.79 16.96 32.89
CA LEU A 152 25.36 17.17 33.10
C LEU A 152 24.58 16.94 31.80
N ALA A 153 25.08 17.47 30.68
CA ALA A 153 24.54 17.21 29.35
C ALA A 153 24.64 15.72 28.98
N GLU A 154 25.75 15.05 29.31
CA GLU A 154 25.91 13.61 29.08
C GLU A 154 24.91 12.80 29.91
N HIS A 155 24.68 13.18 31.17
CA HIS A 155 23.67 12.55 32.02
C HIS A 155 22.25 12.75 31.47
N GLU A 156 21.93 13.96 30.98
CA GLU A 156 20.65 14.21 30.29
C GLU A 156 20.51 13.38 29.02
N HIS A 157 21.59 13.22 28.23
CA HIS A 157 21.62 12.34 27.08
C HIS A 157 21.41 10.87 27.42
N ILE A 158 22.00 10.38 28.52
CA ILE A 158 21.82 9.01 29.00
C ILE A 158 20.37 8.79 29.43
N THR A 159 19.80 9.69 30.24
CA THR A 159 18.40 9.57 30.69
C THR A 159 17.39 9.65 29.54
N ASN A 160 17.65 10.49 28.53
CA ASN A 160 16.82 10.52 27.32
C ASN A 160 16.98 9.24 26.48
N SER A 161 18.19 8.67 26.43
CA SER A 161 18.43 7.39 25.75
C SER A 161 17.73 6.23 26.47
N GLU A 162 17.71 6.24 27.81
CA GLU A 162 17.00 5.27 28.63
C GLU A 162 15.48 5.30 28.37
N ARG A 163 14.89 6.50 28.36
CA ARG A 163 13.46 6.67 28.00
C ARG A 163 13.14 6.16 26.59
N MET A 164 14.00 6.45 25.62
CA MET A 164 13.82 5.97 24.25
C MET A 164 13.94 4.45 24.13
N ILE A 165 14.82 3.83 24.92
CA ILE A 165 14.95 2.37 25.01
C ILE A 165 13.67 1.76 25.60
N ASP A 166 13.12 2.36 26.66
CA ASP A 166 11.86 1.90 27.26
C ASP A 166 10.69 1.97 26.29
N GLU A 167 10.59 3.04 25.49
CA GLU A 167 9.59 3.16 24.43
C GLU A 167 9.77 2.07 23.36
N GLN A 168 11.01 1.78 22.95
CA GLN A 168 11.30 0.71 21.99
C GLN A 168 10.99 -0.68 22.56
N ILE A 169 11.24 -0.91 23.85
CA ILE A 169 10.88 -2.15 24.54
C ILE A 169 9.35 -2.30 24.59
N SER A 170 8.63 -1.23 24.94
CA SER A 170 7.17 -1.20 24.94
C SER A 170 6.58 -1.48 23.55
N LEU A 171 7.13 -0.83 22.51
CA LEU A 171 6.74 -1.07 21.12
C LEU A 171 7.01 -2.52 20.70
N ALA A 172 8.19 -3.06 21.03
CA ALA A 172 8.55 -4.44 20.72
C ALA A 172 7.62 -5.46 21.42
N MET A 173 7.25 -5.20 22.68
CA MET A 173 6.27 -6.01 23.42
C MET A 173 4.88 -5.95 22.76
N GLY A 174 4.44 -4.75 22.33
CA GLY A 174 3.19 -4.59 21.59
C GLY A 174 3.18 -5.32 20.25
N VAL A 175 4.28 -5.26 19.50
CA VAL A 175 4.46 -5.99 18.24
C VAL A 175 4.45 -7.51 18.47
N LYS A 176 5.11 -8.00 19.52
CA LYS A 176 5.11 -9.42 19.89
C LYS A 176 3.69 -9.94 20.16
N GLU A 177 2.88 -9.21 20.93
CA GLU A 177 1.50 -9.61 21.21
C GLU A 177 0.64 -9.56 19.93
N ASN A 178 0.82 -8.54 19.09
CA ASN A 178 0.14 -8.43 17.80
C ASN A 178 0.51 -9.58 16.85
N ILE A 179 1.77 -10.01 16.79
CA ILE A 179 2.21 -11.18 15.99
C ILE A 179 1.55 -12.44 16.54
N HIS A 180 1.48 -12.61 17.85
CA HIS A 180 0.83 -13.78 18.45
C HIS A 180 -0.68 -13.81 18.19
N HIS A 181 -1.36 -12.65 18.20
CA HIS A 181 -2.74 -12.54 17.73
C HIS A 181 -2.90 -12.83 16.23
N GLN A 182 -1.96 -12.37 15.39
CA GLN A 182 -1.96 -12.66 13.95
C GLN A 182 -1.75 -14.16 13.66
N GLN A 183 -0.86 -14.84 14.38
CA GLN A 183 -0.67 -16.29 14.27
C GLN A 183 -1.96 -17.06 14.59
N ARG A 184 -2.70 -16.65 15.63
CA ARG A 184 -4.01 -17.23 15.98
C ARG A 184 -5.03 -17.03 14.86
N ARG A 185 -5.05 -15.86 14.21
CA ARG A 185 -5.93 -15.59 13.06
C ARG A 185 -5.57 -16.42 11.83
N ILE A 186 -4.28 -16.59 11.53
CA ILE A 186 -3.81 -17.44 10.42
C ILE A 186 -4.15 -18.91 10.68
N ALA A 187 -3.97 -19.39 11.91
CA ALA A 187 -4.37 -20.74 12.30
C ALA A 187 -5.88 -20.95 12.13
N GLY A 188 -6.71 -19.98 12.52
CA GLY A 188 -8.15 -19.99 12.28
C GLY A 188 -8.52 -19.99 10.79
N ALA A 189 -7.84 -19.19 9.97
CA ALA A 189 -8.04 -19.18 8.52
C ALA A 189 -7.64 -20.51 7.87
N MET A 190 -6.53 -21.10 8.29
CA MET A 190 -6.09 -22.44 7.85
C MET A 190 -7.12 -23.51 8.21
N HIS A 191 -7.72 -23.42 9.40
CA HIS A 191 -8.80 -24.33 9.81
C HIS A 191 -10.05 -24.19 8.92
N GLN A 192 -10.47 -22.96 8.61
CA GLN A 192 -11.58 -22.72 7.68
C GLN A 192 -11.25 -23.19 6.26
N LEU A 193 -10.00 -23.03 5.81
CA LEU A 193 -9.52 -23.59 4.55
C LEU A 193 -9.57 -25.11 4.56
N GLN A 194 -9.15 -25.78 5.63
CA GLN A 194 -9.26 -27.23 5.77
C GLN A 194 -10.71 -27.72 5.78
N ILE A 195 -11.63 -26.99 6.43
CA ILE A 195 -13.07 -27.29 6.37
C ILE A 195 -13.59 -27.12 4.94
N THR A 196 -13.13 -26.10 4.22
CA THR A 196 -13.49 -25.87 2.81
C THR A 196 -12.90 -26.93 1.89
N LEU A 197 -11.64 -27.34 2.11
CA LEU A 197 -10.98 -28.45 1.41
C LEU A 197 -11.68 -29.80 1.68
N LYS A 198 -12.22 -30.01 2.88
CA LYS A 198 -13.08 -31.17 3.17
C LYS A 198 -14.42 -31.14 2.41
N LYS A 199 -14.84 -30.00 1.86
CA LYS A 199 -15.99 -29.89 0.94
C LYS A 199 -15.60 -30.10 -0.54
N TYR A 200 -14.32 -30.09 -0.92
CA TYR A 200 -13.88 -30.41 -2.28
C TYR A 200 -14.18 -31.86 -2.77
N PRO A 201 -14.22 -32.94 -1.95
CA PRO A 201 -14.68 -34.25 -2.44
C PRO A 201 -16.16 -34.29 -2.89
N ALA A 202 -16.97 -33.27 -2.55
CA ALA A 202 -18.34 -33.14 -3.07
C ALA A 202 -18.37 -32.62 -4.53
N ILE A 203 -17.36 -31.86 -4.96
CA ILE A 203 -17.23 -31.39 -6.35
C ILE A 203 -16.89 -32.55 -7.29
N ASN A 204 -16.14 -33.56 -6.85
CA ASN A 204 -15.88 -34.75 -7.66
C ASN A 204 -17.18 -35.55 -7.92
N ASN A 205 -18.08 -35.64 -6.94
CA ASN A 205 -19.40 -36.25 -7.10
C ASN A 205 -20.30 -35.45 -8.05
N LEU A 206 -20.25 -34.11 -8.02
CA LEU A 206 -20.97 -33.25 -8.95
C LEU A 206 -20.38 -33.33 -10.37
N MET A 207 -19.06 -33.35 -10.51
CA MET A 207 -18.34 -33.53 -11.76
C MET A 207 -18.63 -34.90 -12.40
N GLN A 208 -18.73 -35.95 -11.57
CA GLN A 208 -19.11 -37.29 -12.01
C GLN A 208 -20.57 -37.33 -12.48
N LYS A 209 -21.51 -36.70 -11.77
CA LYS A 209 -22.92 -36.58 -12.19
C LYS A 209 -23.07 -35.81 -13.52
N ILE A 210 -22.29 -34.75 -13.72
CA ILE A 210 -22.26 -33.99 -14.99
C ILE A 210 -21.70 -34.85 -16.14
N ARG A 211 -20.65 -35.64 -15.89
CA ARG A 211 -20.07 -36.56 -16.89
C ARG A 211 -21.03 -37.70 -17.29
N MET A 212 -21.90 -38.18 -16.39
CA MET A 212 -22.86 -39.22 -16.72
C MET A 212 -23.97 -38.75 -17.67
N LYS A 213 -24.39 -37.49 -17.59
CA LYS A 213 -25.41 -36.94 -18.51
C LYS A 213 -24.87 -36.84 -19.95
N LYS A 214 -23.62 -36.38 -20.10
CA LYS A 214 -22.94 -36.28 -21.41
C LYS A 214 -22.66 -37.65 -22.07
N ARG A 215 -22.44 -38.72 -21.29
CA ARG A 215 -22.25 -40.08 -21.83
C ARG A 215 -23.53 -40.67 -22.42
N LYS A 216 -24.71 -40.39 -21.83
CA LYS A 216 -25.97 -40.93 -22.32
C LYS A 216 -26.26 -40.46 -23.76
N ASP A 217 -26.10 -39.18 -24.04
CA ASP A 217 -26.36 -38.62 -25.37
C ASP A 217 -25.40 -39.19 -26.43
N THR A 218 -24.12 -39.40 -26.06
CA THR A 218 -23.12 -39.99 -26.97
C THR A 218 -23.42 -41.46 -27.29
N VAL A 219 -23.87 -42.23 -26.29
CA VAL A 219 -24.23 -43.65 -26.47
C VAL A 219 -25.48 -43.78 -27.35
N ILE A 220 -26.49 -42.92 -27.14
CA ILE A 220 -27.70 -42.91 -27.97
C ILE A 220 -27.37 -42.56 -29.43
N LEU A 221 -26.54 -41.53 -29.64
CA LEU A 221 -26.11 -41.13 -30.99
C LEU A 221 -25.34 -42.26 -31.70
N ALA A 222 -24.40 -42.91 -31.00
CA ALA A 222 -23.63 -44.03 -31.57
C ALA A 222 -24.50 -45.24 -31.92
N ALA A 223 -25.52 -45.54 -31.08
CA ALA A 223 -26.46 -46.63 -31.35
C ALA A 223 -27.28 -46.38 -32.62
N VAL A 224 -27.81 -45.16 -32.79
CA VAL A 224 -28.60 -44.79 -33.99
C VAL A 224 -27.75 -44.89 -35.26
N ILE A 225 -26.51 -44.39 -35.23
CA ILE A 225 -25.59 -44.48 -36.37
C ILE A 225 -25.30 -45.95 -36.72
N SER A 226 -25.00 -46.78 -35.72
CA SER A 226 -24.74 -48.21 -35.90
C SER A 226 -25.94 -48.94 -36.53
N THR A 227 -27.15 -48.71 -36.02
CA THR A 227 -28.38 -49.29 -36.58
C THR A 227 -28.61 -48.85 -38.02
N CYS A 228 -28.41 -47.57 -38.33
CA CYS A 228 -28.59 -47.03 -39.69
C CYS A 228 -27.59 -47.66 -40.69
N LEU A 229 -26.33 -47.84 -40.28
CA LEU A 229 -25.31 -48.49 -41.11
C LEU A 229 -25.62 -49.96 -41.38
N ILE A 230 -26.14 -50.70 -40.38
CA ILE A 230 -26.54 -52.11 -40.55
C ILE A 230 -27.69 -52.23 -41.55
N PHE A 231 -28.69 -51.35 -41.47
CA PHE A 231 -29.81 -51.35 -42.42
C PHE A 231 -29.36 -51.01 -43.85
N LEU A 232 -28.48 -50.01 -44.02
CA LEU A 232 -27.90 -49.68 -45.32
C LEU A 232 -27.08 -50.83 -45.89
N PHE A 233 -26.28 -51.51 -45.06
CA PHE A 233 -25.50 -52.66 -45.49
C PHE A 233 -26.40 -53.79 -45.99
N LEU A 234 -27.45 -54.16 -45.23
CA LEU A 234 -28.42 -55.18 -45.64
C LEU A 234 -29.17 -54.81 -46.92
N TYR A 235 -29.50 -53.53 -47.12
CA TYR A 235 -30.10 -53.06 -48.36
C TYR A 235 -29.13 -53.14 -49.54
N SER A 236 -27.85 -52.80 -49.35
CA SER A 236 -26.85 -52.86 -50.42
C SER A 236 -26.46 -54.29 -50.82
N VAL A 237 -26.58 -55.24 -49.90
CA VAL A 237 -26.28 -56.66 -50.11
C VAL A 237 -27.44 -57.41 -50.78
N ARG A 238 -28.64 -56.83 -50.77
CA ARG A 238 -29.87 -57.45 -51.31
C ARG A 238 -30.26 -56.82 -52.64
#